data_AF-A0A2N3KXV9-F1
#
_entry.id   AF-A0A2N3KXV9-F1
#
_cell.length_a   1.000
_cell.length_b   1.000
_cell.length_c   1.000
_cell.angle_alpha   90.00
_cell.angle_beta   90.00
_cell.angle_gamma   90.00
#
_symmetry.space_group_name_H-M   'P 1'
#
loop_
_entity.id
_entity.type
_entity.pdbx_description
1 polymer ?
#
loop_
_entity_poly.entity_id
_entity_poly.type
_entity_poly.pdbx_seq_one_letter_code
_entity_poly.pdbx_strand_id
1 'polypeptide(L)' 'MRTKYRWDPDTRKMIEVPKDYQGPARSDGPFFMSDIQPFVTTDKVEITSRSALRAYERKNNVRQVGNDFNPGNF' A
#
# COMPACT_ATOMS: atom_id res chain seq x y z
N MET A 1 -29.27 -24.40 0.64
CA MET A 1 -27.99 -23.97 0.01
C MET A 1 -27.65 -22.57 0.52
N ARG A 2 -26.39 -22.28 0.87
CA ARG A 2 -25.98 -20.99 1.48
C ARG A 2 -25.33 -20.14 0.38
N THR A 3 -25.99 -19.10 -0.10
CA THR A 3 -25.48 -18.19 -1.14
C THR A 3 -24.54 -17.12 -0.55
N LYS A 4 -23.68 -16.54 -1.39
CA LYS A 4 -22.86 -15.36 -1.07
C LYS A 4 -23.28 -14.22 -1.98
N TYR A 5 -23.07 -12.98 -1.56
CA TYR A 5 -23.33 -11.80 -2.40
C TYR A 5 -22.02 -11.13 -2.77
N ARG A 6 -21.89 -10.71 -4.03
CA ARG A 6 -20.73 -9.98 -4.55
C ARG A 6 -21.22 -8.69 -5.21
N TRP A 7 -20.48 -7.60 -5.00
CA TRP A 7 -20.67 -6.36 -5.75
C TRP A 7 -20.11 -6.51 -7.17
N ASP A 8 -20.94 -6.23 -8.16
CA ASP A 8 -20.58 -6.16 -9.57
C ASP A 8 -20.48 -4.69 -10.02
N PRO A 9 -19.28 -4.20 -10.37
CA PRO A 9 -19.07 -2.81 -10.76
C PRO A 9 -19.68 -2.45 -12.13
N ASP A 10 -19.84 -3.42 -13.03
CA ASP A 10 -20.37 -3.18 -14.39
C ASP A 10 -21.87 -2.95 -14.34
N THR A 11 -22.57 -3.74 -13.54
CA THR A 11 -24.02 -3.63 -13.35
C THR A 11 -24.41 -2.75 -12.18
N ARG A 12 -23.43 -2.30 -11.36
CA ARG A 12 -23.60 -1.53 -10.11
C ARG A 12 -24.63 -2.16 -9.16
N LYS A 13 -24.63 -3.48 -9.06
CA LYS A 13 -25.59 -4.24 -8.26
C LYS A 13 -24.89 -5.33 -7.45
N MET A 14 -25.56 -5.76 -6.38
CA MET A 14 -25.20 -6.96 -5.65
C MET A 14 -25.77 -8.17 -6.39
N ILE A 15 -24.90 -9.11 -6.78
CA ILE A 15 -25.26 -10.36 -7.43
C ILE A 15 -25.08 -11.53 -6.47
N GLU A 16 -26.00 -12.50 -6.53
CA GLU A 16 -25.89 -13.77 -5.82
C GLU A 16 -24.89 -14.68 -6.53
N VAL A 17 -23.92 -15.19 -5.77
CA VAL A 17 -22.92 -16.14 -6.26
C VAL A 17 -22.95 -17.43 -5.44
N PRO A 18 -22.62 -18.58 -6.07
CA PRO A 18 -22.46 -19.86 -5.37
C PRO A 18 -21.47 -19.77 -4.20
N LYS A 19 -21.63 -20.63 -3.19
CA LYS A 19 -20.78 -20.61 -1.98
C LYS A 19 -19.30 -20.86 -2.31
N ASP A 20 -19.05 -21.69 -3.30
CA ASP A 20 -17.78 -22.16 -3.83
C ASP A 20 -17.17 -21.21 -4.89
N TYR A 21 -17.84 -20.09 -5.18
CA TYR A 21 -17.30 -19.08 -6.07
C TYR A 21 -15.93 -18.58 -5.58
N GLN A 22 -14.88 -18.89 -6.33
CA GLN A 22 -13.56 -18.28 -6.21
C GLN A 22 -13.57 -17.05 -7.12
N GLY A 23 -13.52 -15.86 -6.53
CA GLY A 23 -13.39 -14.62 -7.30
C GLY A 23 -12.12 -14.63 -8.15
N PRO A 24 -12.01 -13.72 -9.14
CA PRO A 24 -10.78 -13.58 -9.90
C PRO A 24 -9.61 -13.42 -8.92
N ALA A 25 -8.52 -14.13 -9.16
CA ALA A 25 -7.28 -13.93 -8.42
C ALA A 25 -6.98 -12.43 -8.50
N ARG A 26 -6.92 -11.76 -7.34
CA ARG A 26 -6.43 -10.38 -7.31
C ARG A 26 -5.03 -10.44 -7.92
N SER A 27 -4.83 -9.76 -9.05
CA SER A 27 -3.50 -9.51 -9.62
C SER A 27 -2.57 -8.86 -8.60
N ASP A 28 -3.18 -8.23 -7.60
CA ASP A 28 -2.57 -7.67 -6.42
C ASP A 28 -2.16 -8.82 -5.49
N GLY A 29 -1.05 -9.48 -5.82
CA GLY A 29 -0.20 -10.11 -4.82
C GLY A 29 0.15 -9.11 -3.71
N PRO A 30 0.87 -9.51 -2.65
CA PRO A 30 1.32 -8.56 -1.64
C PRO A 30 1.97 -7.35 -2.33
N PHE A 31 1.40 -6.17 -2.13
CA PHE A 31 1.89 -4.94 -2.75
C PHE A 31 3.28 -4.67 -2.18
N PHE A 32 4.32 -4.95 -2.96
CA PHE A 32 5.69 -4.62 -2.59
C PHE A 32 5.91 -3.14 -2.87
N MET A 33 5.74 -2.33 -1.83
CA MET A 33 6.05 -0.91 -1.91
C MET A 33 7.56 -0.75 -2.06
N SER A 34 8.00 -0.09 -3.13
CA SER A 34 9.40 0.23 -3.34
C SER A 34 9.95 1.07 -2.19
N ASP A 35 11.26 0.97 -1.94
CA ASP A 35 11.90 1.79 -0.92
C ASP A 35 11.81 3.29 -1.28
N ILE A 36 12.05 4.15 -0.30
CA ILE A 36 12.06 5.60 -0.52
C ILE A 36 13.29 6.01 -1.34
N GLN A 37 13.16 7.09 -2.10
CA GLN A 37 14.31 7.67 -2.79
C GLN A 37 15.30 8.24 -1.77
N PRO A 38 16.61 8.01 -1.90
CA PRO A 38 17.61 8.57 -0.99
C PRO A 38 17.54 10.10 -0.96
N PHE A 39 17.60 10.68 0.23
CA PHE A 39 17.57 12.13 0.43
C PHE A 39 18.31 12.52 1.71
N VAL A 40 18.59 13.82 1.84
CA VAL A 40 19.29 14.38 3.00
C VAL A 40 18.29 15.19 3.84
N THR A 41 18.26 14.93 5.14
CA THR A 41 17.42 15.69 6.09
C THR A 41 17.99 17.07 6.35
N THR A 42 17.21 17.94 7.00
CA THR A 42 17.67 19.26 7.49
C THR A 42 18.90 19.17 8.38
N ASP A 43 19.08 18.04 9.07
CA ASP A 43 20.19 17.79 9.99
C ASP A 43 21.42 17.21 9.28
N LYS A 44 21.44 17.24 7.93
CA LYS A 44 22.50 16.65 7.09
C LYS A 44 22.66 15.13 7.27
N VAL A 45 21.60 14.44 7.70
CA VAL A 45 21.58 12.97 7.78
C VAL A 45 21.10 12.42 6.44
N GLU A 46 21.91 11.55 5.85
CA GLU A 46 21.53 10.84 4.64
C GLU A 46 20.59 9.67 4.99
N ILE A 47 19.41 9.67 4.38
CA ILE A 47 18.40 8.64 4.54
C ILE A 47 18.30 7.91 3.21
N THR A 48 18.76 6.65 3.19
CA THR A 48 18.79 5.82 1.98
C THR A 48 17.67 4.79 1.93
N SER A 49 16.91 4.62 3.02
CA SER A 49 15.86 3.61 3.14
C SER A 49 14.76 4.02 4.12
N ARG A 50 13.60 3.38 4.01
CA ARG A 50 12.44 3.61 4.87
C ARG A 50 12.70 3.17 6.32
N SER A 51 13.52 2.16 6.54
CA SER A 51 13.93 1.76 7.89
C SER A 51 14.83 2.82 8.55
N ALA A 52 15.74 3.43 7.78
CA ALA A 52 16.55 4.55 8.23
C ALA A 52 15.69 5.77 8.55
N LEU A 53 14.68 6.08 7.72
CA LEU A 53 13.72 7.14 7.98
C LEU A 53 12.99 6.91 9.32
N ARG A 54 12.41 5.72 9.53
CA ARG A 54 11.71 5.39 10.78
C ARG A 54 12.62 5.41 12.02
N ALA A 55 13.91 5.11 11.86
CA ALA A 55 14.89 5.24 12.95
C ALA A 55 15.18 6.71 13.27
N TYR A 56 15.36 7.55 12.25
CA TYR A 56 15.57 8.99 12.38
C TYR A 56 14.35 9.68 13.01
N GLU A 57 13.14 9.36 12.57
CA GLU A 57 11.88 9.89 13.11
C GLU A 57 11.73 9.59 14.60
N ARG A 58 12.02 8.34 15.00
CA ARG A 58 12.00 7.92 16.42
C ARG A 58 13.04 8.65 17.27
N LYS A 59 14.24 8.84 16.74
CA LYS A 59 15.35 9.49 17.46
C LYS A 59 15.06 10.98 17.71
N ASN A 60 14.50 11.67 16.72
CA ASN A 60 14.30 13.11 16.77
C ASN A 60 12.89 13.53 17.19
N ASN A 61 11.99 12.56 17.42
CA ASN A 61 10.58 12.80 17.72
C ASN A 61 9.89 13.69 16.67
N VAL A 62 10.23 13.47 15.40
CA VAL A 62 9.72 14.21 14.23
C VAL A 62 9.07 13.19 13.29
N ARG A 63 8.00 13.59 12.59
CA ARG A 63 7.37 12.79 11.55
C ARG A 63 7.46 13.53 10.22
N GLN A 64 8.08 12.93 9.22
CA GLN A 64 8.11 13.49 7.87
C GLN A 64 6.84 13.10 7.12
N VAL A 65 6.20 14.09 6.49
CA VAL A 65 5.00 13.91 5.66
C VAL A 65 5.40 14.20 4.22
N GLY A 66 5.23 13.24 3.31
CA GLY A 66 5.41 13.46 1.87
C GLY A 66 6.44 12.55 1.17
N ASN A 67 7.38 11.94 1.90
CA ASN A 67 8.37 11.01 1.29
C ASN A 67 7.95 9.53 1.33
N ASP A 68 6.78 9.22 1.88
CA ASP A 68 6.34 7.85 2.13
C ASP A 68 5.76 7.16 0.89
N PHE A 69 5.28 7.91 -0.10
CA PHE A 69 4.55 7.39 -1.26
C PHE A 69 4.83 8.21 -2.53
N ASN A 70 5.55 7.63 -3.48
CA ASN A 70 5.69 8.18 -4.83
C ASN A 70 4.96 7.26 -5.82
N PRO A 71 3.70 7.54 -6.21
CA PRO A 71 2.91 6.67 -7.10
C PRO A 71 3.36 6.68 -8.58
N GLY A 72 4.64 6.99 -8.85
CA GLY A 72 5.07 7.52 -10.14
C GLY A 72 6.09 6.71 -10.95
N ASN A 73 6.49 5.50 -10.56
CA ASN A 73 7.35 4.66 -11.42
C ASN A 73 6.83 3.22 -11.42
N PHE A 74 6.01 2.91 -12.41
CA PHE A 74 5.70 1.55 -12.87
C PHE A 74 6.66 1.17 -13.99
#